data_AF-A0A2R5GBP5-F1
#
_entry.id   AF-A0A2R5GBP5-F1
#
_cell.length_a   1.000
_cell.length_b   1.000
_cell.length_c   1.000
_cell.angle_alpha   90.00
_cell.angle_beta   90.00
_cell.angle_gamma   90.00
#
_symmetry.space_group_name_H-M   'P 1'
#
loop_
_entity.id
_entity.type
_entity.pdbx_description
1 polymer ?
#
loop_
_entity_poly.entity_id
_entity_poly.type
_entity_poly.pdbx_seq_one_letter_code
_entity_poly.pdbx_strand_id
1 'polypeptide(L)'
;MALRLLRAAPGPRKFVGRVVSTKMNKSIVVDVERFVPHPRYEKYVKRNKKFMAHDELELAKEGDIVQIVTCRPISKNKAFNLIDFIRTFDGRELATPPPPLKPLVRDPEKRKVRFEKAAKRKEDKKKRREYEARMLEEDKLYDL
;
A
#
# COMPACT_ATOMS: atom_id res chain seq x y z
N MET A 1 -21.70 -18.84 -54.09
CA MET A 1 -22.02 -18.76 -52.63
C MET A 1 -20.70 -18.69 -51.86
N ALA A 2 -20.20 -17.49 -51.56
CA ALA A 2 -18.99 -17.31 -50.75
C ALA A 2 -19.41 -16.82 -49.36
N LEU A 3 -19.40 -17.71 -48.37
CA LEU A 3 -19.47 -17.32 -46.96
C LEU A 3 -18.18 -16.59 -46.61
N ARG A 4 -18.20 -15.26 -46.77
CA ARG A 4 -17.18 -14.36 -46.23
C ARG A 4 -17.35 -14.37 -44.71
N LEU A 5 -16.52 -15.15 -44.03
CA LEU A 5 -16.39 -15.13 -42.57
C LEU A 5 -16.24 -13.67 -42.10
N LEU A 6 -17.19 -13.22 -41.28
CA LEU A 6 -17.12 -11.93 -40.59
C LEU A 6 -15.93 -11.96 -39.62
N ARG A 7 -14.77 -11.51 -40.09
CA ARG A 7 -13.63 -11.23 -39.21
C ARG A 7 -13.95 -9.96 -38.43
N ALA A 8 -14.09 -10.09 -37.11
CA ALA A 8 -14.30 -8.97 -36.21
C ALA A 8 -13.24 -7.86 -36.42
N ALA A 9 -13.66 -6.60 -36.32
CA ALA A 9 -12.77 -5.45 -36.47
C ALA A 9 -11.61 -5.52 -35.44
N PRO A 10 -10.37 -5.15 -35.82
CA PRO A 10 -9.26 -5.17 -34.89
C PRO A 10 -9.50 -4.20 -33.73
N GLY A 11 -9.40 -4.72 -32.50
CA GLY A 11 -9.53 -3.93 -31.29
C GLY A 11 -8.41 -2.89 -31.10
N PRO A 12 -8.51 -2.04 -30.08
CA PRO A 12 -7.52 -0.98 -29.83
C PRO A 12 -6.13 -1.57 -29.53
N ARG A 13 -5.09 -0.86 -29.94
CA ARG A 13 -3.71 -1.34 -29.82
C ARG A 13 -3.26 -1.31 -28.36
N LYS A 14 -2.82 -2.46 -27.86
CA LYS A 14 -2.27 -2.64 -26.52
C LYS A 14 -0.74 -2.58 -26.57
N PHE A 15 -0.12 -1.91 -25.60
CA PHE A 15 1.33 -1.86 -25.42
C PHE A 15 1.68 -2.29 -24.01
N VAL A 16 2.83 -2.93 -23.86
CA VAL A 16 3.38 -3.32 -22.56
C VAL A 16 4.67 -2.54 -22.34
N GLY A 17 4.84 -1.98 -21.15
CA GLY A 17 6.01 -1.18 -20.84
C GLY A 17 6.24 -1.03 -19.35
N ARG A 18 7.39 -0.45 -19.01
CA ARG A 18 7.79 -0.18 -17.62
C ARG A 18 7.42 1.24 -17.23
N VAL A 19 6.90 1.44 -16.03
CA VAL A 19 6.65 2.77 -15.47
C VAL A 19 7.99 3.42 -15.11
N VAL A 20 8.30 4.55 -15.75
CA VAL A 20 9.53 5.33 -15.52
C VAL A 20 9.30 6.43 -14.50
N SER A 21 8.16 7.12 -14.54
CA SER A 21 7.85 8.17 -13.58
C SER A 21 6.36 8.30 -13.29
N THR A 22 6.05 8.60 -12.03
CA THR A 22 4.68 8.83 -11.51
C THR A 22 4.52 10.23 -10.92
N LYS A 23 5.45 11.15 -11.23
CA LYS A 23 5.51 12.51 -10.65
C LYS A 23 4.34 13.44 -11.00
N MET A 24 3.49 13.06 -11.95
CA MET A 24 2.37 13.89 -12.43
C MET A 24 1.05 13.35 -11.89
N ASN A 25 0.12 14.25 -11.55
CA ASN A 25 -1.20 13.86 -11.07
C ASN A 25 -1.96 13.04 -12.13
N LYS A 26 -2.56 11.93 -11.69
CA LYS A 26 -3.39 11.01 -12.48
C LYS A 26 -2.73 10.51 -13.78
N SER A 27 -1.40 10.57 -13.86
CA SER A 27 -0.67 10.41 -15.12
C SER A 27 0.66 9.71 -14.88
N ILE A 28 0.93 8.69 -15.67
CA ILE A 28 2.18 7.92 -15.59
C ILE A 28 2.95 8.00 -16.91
N VAL A 29 4.27 7.97 -16.81
CA VAL A 29 5.16 7.86 -17.98
C VAL A 29 5.63 6.42 -18.10
N VAL A 30 5.24 5.77 -19.18
CA VAL A 30 5.56 4.37 -19.48
C VAL A 30 6.57 4.32 -20.62
N ASP A 31 7.69 3.63 -20.44
CA ASP A 31 8.63 3.33 -21.51
C ASP A 31 8.26 2.00 -22.17
N VAL A 32 7.99 2.06 -23.47
CA VAL A 32 7.63 0.89 -24.28
C VAL A 32 8.81 0.58 -25.20
N GLU A 33 9.34 -0.63 -25.03
CA GLU A 33 10.40 -1.17 -25.87
C GLU A 33 9.80 -1.90 -27.07
N ARG A 34 10.33 -1.65 -28.27
CA ARG A 34 10.02 -2.44 -29.46
C ARG A 34 11.28 -2.79 -30.23
N PHE A 35 11.29 -3.96 -30.83
CA PHE A 35 12.33 -4.38 -31.76
C PHE A 35 11.92 -3.96 -33.17
N VAL A 36 12.76 -3.17 -33.83
CA VAL A 36 12.54 -2.74 -35.21
C VAL A 36 13.76 -3.15 -36.04
N PRO A 37 13.57 -3.79 -37.21
CA PRO A 37 14.69 -4.09 -38.10
C PRO A 37 15.30 -2.79 -38.64
N HIS A 38 16.62 -2.69 -38.65
CA HIS A 38 17.30 -1.57 -39.30
C HIS A 38 17.11 -1.65 -40.83
N PRO A 39 16.70 -0.56 -41.52
CA PRO A 39 16.28 -0.65 -42.92
C PRO A 39 17.37 -1.12 -43.91
N ARG A 40 18.65 -0.87 -43.60
CA ARG A 40 19.78 -1.28 -44.47
C ARG A 40 20.39 -2.64 -44.12
N TYR A 41 20.36 -3.00 -42.84
CA TYR A 41 21.14 -4.13 -42.32
C TYR A 41 20.26 -5.26 -41.78
N GLU A 42 18.95 -5.03 -41.67
CA GLU A 42 17.93 -5.96 -41.18
C GLU A 42 18.14 -6.51 -39.76
N LYS A 43 19.23 -6.12 -39.09
CA LYS A 43 19.47 -6.39 -37.67
C LYS A 43 18.37 -5.74 -36.82
N TYR A 44 17.80 -6.51 -35.90
CA TYR A 44 16.84 -6.01 -34.93
C TYR A 44 17.52 -5.08 -33.93
N VAL A 45 17.05 -3.84 -33.88
CA VAL A 45 17.52 -2.81 -32.93
C VAL A 45 16.39 -2.48 -31.96
N LYS A 46 16.73 -2.33 -30.68
CA LYS A 46 15.80 -1.86 -29.65
C LYS A 46 15.50 -0.38 -29.84
N ARG A 47 14.21 -0.03 -29.89
CA ARG A 47 13.72 1.34 -29.93
C ARG A 47 12.75 1.54 -28.78
N ASN A 48 13.02 2.56 -27.98
CA ASN A 48 12.20 2.90 -26.81
C ASN A 48 11.39 4.16 -27.11
N LYS A 49 10.13 4.19 -26.67
CA LYS A 49 9.28 5.36 -26.74
C LYS A 49 8.50 5.50 -25.45
N LYS A 50 8.56 6.71 -24.89
CA LYS A 50 7.80 7.09 -23.69
C LYS A 50 6.38 7.50 -24.07
N PHE A 51 5.40 7.00 -23.33
CA PHE A 51 3.99 7.31 -23.47
C PHE A 51 3.43 7.82 -22.15
N MET A 52 2.54 8.82 -22.23
CA MET A 52 1.78 9.30 -21.07
C MET A 52 0.46 8.56 -21.01
N ALA A 53 0.26 7.79 -19.95
CA ALA A 53 -0.98 7.05 -19.70
C ALA A 53 -1.78 7.66 -18.54
N HIS A 54 -3.10 7.52 -18.61
CA HIS A 54 -4.02 7.87 -17.55
C HIS A 54 -4.14 6.75 -16.54
N ASP A 55 -3.93 7.12 -15.29
CA ASP A 55 -4.32 6.35 -14.12
C ASP A 55 -5.21 7.27 -13.27
N GLU A 56 -6.46 6.89 -13.05
CA GLU A 56 -7.41 7.70 -12.26
C GLU A 56 -7.20 7.54 -10.75
N LEU A 57 -6.73 6.35 -10.34
CA LEU A 57 -6.60 5.94 -8.95
C LEU A 57 -5.18 6.07 -8.40
N GLU A 58 -4.21 6.45 -9.26
CA GLU A 58 -2.80 6.63 -8.92
C GLU A 58 -2.20 5.39 -8.22
N LEU A 59 -2.58 4.20 -8.70
CA LEU A 59 -2.16 2.92 -8.14
C LEU A 59 -0.77 2.50 -8.61
N ALA A 60 -0.35 2.96 -9.79
CA ALA A 60 0.90 2.56 -10.39
C ALA A 60 2.12 3.15 -9.66
N LYS A 61 3.15 2.33 -9.46
CA LYS A 61 4.43 2.73 -8.88
C LYS A 61 5.53 2.74 -9.94
N GLU A 62 6.59 3.51 -9.67
CA GLU A 62 7.78 3.49 -10.50
C GLU A 62 8.42 2.09 -10.50
N GLY A 63 8.71 1.54 -11.68
CA GLY A 63 9.26 0.19 -11.83
C GLY A 63 8.26 -0.90 -12.19
N ASP A 64 6.95 -0.65 -12.08
CA ASP A 64 5.92 -1.64 -12.46
C ASP A 64 5.93 -1.92 -13.97
N ILE A 65 5.55 -3.15 -14.35
CA ILE A 65 5.27 -3.51 -15.75
C ILE A 65 3.77 -3.46 -15.95
N VAL A 66 3.34 -2.56 -16.83
CA VAL A 66 1.92 -2.25 -17.05
C VAL A 66 1.53 -2.43 -18.51
N GLN A 67 0.26 -2.77 -18.73
CA GLN A 67 -0.37 -2.78 -20.04
C GLN A 67 -1.18 -1.49 -20.24
N ILE A 68 -0.89 -0.78 -21.31
CA ILE A 68 -1.57 0.46 -21.71
C ILE A 68 -2.29 0.28 -23.05
N VAL A 69 -3.34 1.07 -23.27
CA VAL A 69 -4.13 1.03 -24.51
C VAL A 69 -4.35 2.42 -25.06
N THR A 70 -4.45 2.51 -26.39
CA THR A 70 -4.83 3.75 -27.07
C THR A 70 -6.25 4.16 -26.69
N CYS A 71 -6.44 5.40 -26.25
CA CYS A 71 -7.75 5.96 -25.92
C CYS A 71 -7.96 7.30 -26.66
N ARG A 72 -9.12 7.94 -26.45
CA ARG A 72 -9.30 9.34 -26.88
C ARG A 72 -8.23 10.22 -26.23
N PRO A 73 -7.74 11.28 -26.88
CA PRO A 73 -6.82 12.20 -26.24
C PRO A 73 -7.47 12.80 -24.97
N ILE A 74 -6.78 12.69 -23.85
CA ILE A 74 -7.16 13.29 -22.55
C ILE A 74 -6.44 14.63 -22.38
N SER A 75 -5.23 14.73 -22.93
CA SER A 75 -4.45 15.97 -23.01
C SER A 75 -3.64 16.02 -24.30
N LYS A 76 -2.82 17.06 -24.47
CA LYS A 76 -1.91 17.22 -25.63
C LYS A 76 -1.03 15.99 -25.89
N ASN A 77 -0.51 15.37 -24.82
CA ASN A 77 0.43 14.25 -24.92
C ASN A 77 -0.13 12.93 -24.37
N LYS A 78 -1.22 12.99 -23.59
CA LYS A 78 -1.82 11.85 -22.89
C LYS A 78 -2.97 11.28 -23.72
N ALA A 79 -2.69 10.19 -24.41
CA ALA A 79 -3.64 9.49 -25.29
C ALA A 79 -3.69 7.97 -25.01
N PHE A 80 -3.25 7.57 -23.82
CA PHE A 80 -3.24 6.17 -23.39
C PHE A 80 -3.94 6.03 -22.04
N ASN A 81 -4.61 4.89 -21.83
CA ASN A 81 -5.17 4.49 -20.54
C ASN A 81 -4.44 3.26 -20.00
N LEU A 82 -4.24 3.21 -18.69
CA LEU A 82 -3.81 2.01 -17.97
C LEU A 82 -4.96 0.98 -17.97
N ILE A 83 -4.67 -0.27 -18.37
CA ILE A 83 -5.63 -1.39 -18.27
C ILE A 83 -5.25 -2.30 -17.10
N ASP A 84 -4.07 -2.91 -17.18
CA ASP A 84 -3.68 -4.01 -16.32
C ASP A 84 -2.25 -3.84 -15.80
N PHE A 85 -2.02 -4.33 -14.58
CA PHE A 85 -0.70 -4.53 -14.00
C PHE A 85 -0.23 -5.96 -14.30
N ILE A 86 0.85 -6.11 -15.07
CA ILE A 86 1.41 -7.42 -15.41
C ILE A 86 2.37 -7.89 -14.30
N ARG A 87 3.19 -6.97 -13.80
CA ARG A 87 4.15 -7.24 -12.71
C ARG A 87 4.26 -6.02 -11.82
N THR A 88 3.95 -6.19 -10.55
CA THR A 88 4.20 -5.18 -9.52
C THR A 88 5.64 -5.29 -9.02
N PHE A 89 6.27 -4.15 -8.77
CA PHE A 89 7.66 -4.05 -8.32
C PHE A 89 7.81 -4.18 -6.80
N ASP A 90 6.70 -4.29 -6.06
CA ASP A 90 6.72 -4.64 -4.64
C ASP A 90 7.51 -5.94 -4.49
N GLY A 91 8.80 -5.85 -4.10
CA GLY A 91 9.70 -6.96 -3.83
C GLY A 91 9.29 -7.80 -2.62
N ARG A 92 7.99 -8.00 -2.41
CA ARG A 92 7.44 -9.06 -1.60
C ARG A 92 7.66 -10.35 -2.38
N GLU A 93 8.89 -10.84 -2.33
CA GLU A 93 9.10 -12.28 -2.30
C GLU A 93 8.06 -12.86 -1.33
N LEU A 94 7.40 -13.91 -1.79
CA LEU A 94 6.49 -14.78 -1.02
C LEU A 94 6.72 -14.60 0.48
N ALA A 95 5.76 -13.97 1.18
CA ALA A 95 5.75 -14.14 2.61
C ALA A 95 5.81 -15.65 2.82
N THR A 96 6.81 -16.12 3.55
CA THR A 96 6.73 -17.40 4.24
C THR A 96 5.27 -17.64 4.59
N PRO A 97 4.65 -18.79 4.25
CA PRO A 97 3.26 -19.03 4.65
C PRO A 97 3.20 -18.61 6.11
N PRO A 98 2.35 -17.62 6.45
CA PRO A 98 2.44 -16.94 7.73
C PRO A 98 2.45 -18.05 8.79
N PRO A 99 3.44 -18.06 9.71
CA PRO A 99 3.46 -19.08 10.73
C PRO A 99 2.07 -19.12 11.36
N PRO A 100 1.47 -20.31 11.56
CA PRO A 100 0.11 -20.41 12.04
C PRO A 100 -0.03 -19.53 13.27
N LEU A 101 -0.99 -18.61 13.21
CA LEU A 101 -1.21 -17.62 14.27
C LEU A 101 -1.27 -18.37 15.61
N LYS A 102 -0.42 -17.96 16.57
CA LYS A 102 -0.54 -18.45 17.95
C LYS A 102 -2.01 -18.27 18.37
N PRO A 103 -2.69 -19.30 18.90
CA PRO A 103 -4.05 -19.14 19.37
C PRO A 103 -4.04 -18.08 20.48
N LEU A 104 -4.94 -17.10 20.36
CA LEU A 104 -5.16 -16.05 21.35
C LEU A 104 -5.82 -16.65 22.59
N VAL A 105 -5.13 -17.54 23.31
CA VAL A 105 -5.54 -17.93 24.66
C VAL A 105 -5.34 -16.70 25.52
N ARG A 106 -6.45 -16.06 25.91
CA ARG A 106 -6.44 -14.93 26.84
C ARG A 106 -6.07 -15.51 28.21
N ASP A 107 -4.79 -15.44 28.60
CA ASP A 107 -4.33 -15.88 29.93
C ASP A 107 -5.16 -15.20 31.04
N PRO A 108 -6.01 -15.94 31.78
CA PRO A 108 -6.94 -15.36 32.75
C PRO A 108 -6.24 -14.69 33.95
N GLU A 109 -4.97 -14.99 34.16
CA GLU A 109 -4.18 -14.54 35.32
C GLU A 109 -3.81 -13.05 35.25
N LYS A 110 -3.54 -12.51 34.04
CA LYS A 110 -3.17 -11.09 33.87
C LYS A 110 -4.30 -10.12 34.24
N ARG A 111 -5.55 -10.59 34.26
CA ARG A 111 -6.73 -9.78 34.65
C ARG A 111 -6.84 -9.65 36.16
N LYS A 112 -6.49 -10.70 36.92
CA LYS A 112 -6.49 -10.70 38.39
C LYS A 112 -5.45 -9.73 38.96
N VAL A 113 -4.25 -9.72 38.37
CA VAL A 113 -3.14 -8.82 38.77
C VAL A 113 -3.51 -7.33 38.67
N ARG A 114 -4.36 -6.94 37.72
CA ARG A 114 -4.81 -5.54 37.56
C ARG A 114 -5.80 -5.09 38.65
N PHE A 115 -6.69 -5.98 39.09
CA PHE A 115 -7.67 -5.67 40.13
C PHE A 115 -7.03 -5.58 41.52
N GLU A 116 -6.08 -6.46 41.83
CA GLU A 116 -5.37 -6.45 43.12
C GLU A 116 -4.49 -5.21 43.30
N LYS A 117 -3.82 -4.77 42.22
CA LYS A 117 -2.96 -3.57 42.27
C LYS A 117 -3.78 -2.28 42.48
N ALA A 118 -5.01 -2.25 41.98
CA ALA A 118 -5.94 -1.15 42.20
C ALA A 118 -6.53 -1.15 43.63
N ALA A 119 -6.73 -2.33 44.23
CA ALA A 119 -7.21 -2.48 45.61
C ALA A 119 -6.16 -2.01 46.63
N LYS A 120 -4.90 -2.47 46.51
CA LYS A 120 -3.78 -2.02 47.36
C LYS A 120 -3.62 -0.49 47.35
N ARG A 121 -3.75 0.12 46.17
CA ARG A 121 -3.62 1.58 46.01
C ARG A 121 -4.73 2.39 46.70
N LYS A 122 -5.92 1.80 46.92
CA LYS A 122 -7.01 2.43 47.68
C LYS A 122 -6.80 2.28 49.19
N GLU A 123 -6.34 1.11 49.63
CA GLU A 123 -6.03 0.84 51.05
C GLU A 123 -4.85 1.68 51.55
N ASP A 124 -3.78 1.80 50.76
CA ASP A 124 -2.62 2.62 51.10
C ASP A 124 -2.98 4.11 51.22
N LYS A 125 -3.93 4.57 50.39
CA LYS A 125 -4.42 5.95 50.41
C LYS A 125 -5.36 6.23 51.59
N LYS A 126 -6.07 5.21 52.07
CA LYS A 126 -6.91 5.28 53.27
C LYS A 126 -6.04 5.32 54.54
N LYS A 127 -5.05 4.43 54.64
CA LYS A 127 -4.09 4.39 55.77
C LYS A 127 -3.30 5.69 55.92
N ARG A 128 -2.89 6.32 54.81
CA ARG A 128 -2.21 7.64 54.84
C ARG A 128 -3.08 8.75 55.40
N ARG A 129 -4.37 8.79 55.02
CA ARG A 129 -5.33 9.79 55.51
C ARG A 129 -5.66 9.60 56.99
N GLU A 130 -5.77 8.35 57.43
CA GLU A 130 -6.00 8.02 58.84
C GLU A 130 -4.79 8.38 59.72
N TYR A 131 -3.56 8.19 59.22
CA TYR A 131 -2.34 8.62 59.91
C TYR A 131 -2.20 10.15 59.98
N GLU A 132 -2.46 10.86 58.87
CA GLU A 132 -2.44 12.34 58.83
C GLU A 132 -3.49 12.96 59.78
N ALA A 133 -4.68 12.35 59.91
CA ALA A 133 -5.71 12.80 60.83
C ALA A 133 -5.29 12.60 62.31
N ARG A 134 -4.63 11.48 62.61
CA ARG A 134 -4.13 11.17 63.96
C ARG A 134 -2.98 12.08 64.38
N MET A 135 -2.08 12.43 63.46
CA MET A 135 -0.99 13.38 63.70
C MET A 135 -1.52 14.80 64.00
N LEU A 136 -2.55 15.25 63.28
CA LEU A 136 -3.20 16.54 63.54
C LEU A 136 -3.99 16.60 64.85
N GLU A 137 -4.41 15.46 65.39
CA GLU A 137 -5.00 15.35 66.73
C GLU A 137 -3.92 15.37 67.82
N GLU A 138 -2.76 14.76 67.57
CA GLU A 138 -1.59 14.79 68.45
C GLU A 138 -0.93 16.19 68.50
N ASP A 139 -0.84 16.90 67.36
CA ASP A 139 -0.33 18.27 67.29
C ASP A 139 -1.24 19.28 68.03
N LYS A 140 -2.57 19.04 68.07
CA LYS A 140 -3.53 19.84 68.85
C LYS A 140 -3.46 19.60 70.36
N LEU A 141 -2.83 18.51 70.80
CA LEU A 141 -2.66 18.15 72.21
C LEU A 141 -1.41 18.81 72.83
N TYR A 142 -0.46 19.27 72.01
CA TYR A 142 0.85 19.77 72.46
C TYR A 142 1.01 21.30 72.45
N ASP A 143 -0.03 22.06 72.09
CA ASP A 143 -0.07 23.53 72.10
C ASP A 143 -0.71 24.12 73.39
N LEU A 144 -0.53 23.47 74.55
CA LEU A 144 -0.92 23.96 75.89
C LEU A 144 0.29 24.27 76.79
#